data_AF-A0A5J9UMP8-F1
#
_entry.id   AF-A0A5J9UMP8-F1
#
_cell.length_a   1.000
_cell.length_b   1.000
_cell.length_c   1.000
_cell.angle_alpha   90.00
_cell.angle_beta   90.00
_cell.angle_gamma   90.00
#
_symmetry.space_group_name_H-M   'P 1'
#
loop_
_entity.id
_entity.type
_entity.pdbx_description
1 polymer ?
#
loop_
_entity_poly.entity_id
_entity_poly.type
_entity_poly.pdbx_seq_one_letter_code
_entity_poly.pdbx_strand_id
1 'polypeptide(L)' 'MPDMTFHFDGADMVLPADNYMFLSDSGVWCLRMHNATAKDGSVLGNYQQQNMHILYDIENEMLSFAPADCSTL' A
#
# COMPACT_ATOMS: atom_id res chain seq x y z
N MET A 1 -13.01 -3.25 9.17
CA MET A 1 -11.74 -2.55 9.41
C MET A 1 -11.93 -1.09 9.03
N PRO A 2 -11.25 -0.12 9.67
CA PRO A 2 -11.40 1.29 9.31
C PRO A 2 -10.94 1.57 7.87
N ASP A 3 -11.34 2.69 7.30
CA ASP A 3 -10.75 3.13 6.05
C ASP A 3 -9.31 3.60 6.32
N MET A 4 -8.40 3.31 5.38
CA MET A 4 -7.00 3.74 5.43
C MET A 4 -6.64 4.37 4.09
N THR A 5 -6.14 5.60 4.14
CA THR A 5 -5.68 6.34 2.95
C THR A 5 -4.27 6.85 3.18
N PHE A 6 -3.38 6.60 2.22
CA PHE A 6 -2.11 7.30 2.16
C PHE A 6 -2.26 8.52 1.27
N HIS A 7 -2.04 9.68 1.87
CA HIS A 7 -2.08 10.97 1.19
C HIS A 7 -0.70 11.28 0.63
N PHE A 8 -0.60 11.32 -0.70
CA PHE A 8 0.58 11.76 -1.43
C PHE A 8 0.35 13.16 -2.01
N ASP A 9 1.42 13.82 -2.44
CA ASP A 9 1.29 15.07 -3.17
C ASP A 9 0.57 14.83 -4.50
N GLY A 10 -0.64 15.37 -4.62
CA GLY A 10 -1.48 15.24 -5.82
C GLY A 10 -2.33 13.96 -5.93
N ALA A 11 -2.27 13.02 -4.97
CA ALA A 11 -3.06 11.80 -5.05
C ALA A 11 -3.35 11.13 -3.69
N ASP A 12 -4.51 10.49 -3.58
CA ASP A 12 -4.91 9.68 -2.44
C ASP A 12 -4.91 8.19 -2.81
N MET A 13 -4.10 7.39 -2.12
CA MET A 13 -4.12 5.93 -2.25
C MET A 13 -5.02 5.34 -1.17
N VAL A 14 -6.24 4.95 -1.54
CA VAL A 14 -7.15 4.22 -0.65
C VAL A 14 -6.74 2.74 -0.59
N LEU A 15 -6.41 2.25 0.60
CA LEU A 15 -5.94 0.88 0.79
C LEU A 15 -7.10 -0.05 1.19
N PRO A 16 -7.30 -1.18 0.48
CA PRO A 16 -8.11 -2.28 0.97
C PRO A 16 -7.58 -2.81 2.32
N ALA A 17 -8.45 -3.40 3.14
CA ALA A 17 -8.08 -3.94 4.45
C ALA A 17 -6.91 -4.94 4.39
N ASP A 18 -6.86 -5.78 3.35
CA ASP A 18 -5.82 -6.79 3.18
C ASP A 18 -4.43 -6.20 2.91
N ASN A 19 -4.37 -4.95 2.42
CA ASN A 19 -3.12 -4.24 2.16
C ASN A 19 -2.46 -3.70 3.44
N TYR A 20 -3.19 -3.62 4.57
CA TYR A 20 -2.64 -3.12 5.84
C TYR A 20 -2.97 -3.97 7.06
N MET A 21 -3.85 -4.96 6.95
CA MET A 21 -4.18 -5.92 8.01
C MET A 21 -3.87 -7.35 7.57
N PHE A 22 -3.48 -8.18 8.51
CA PHE A 22 -3.26 -9.62 8.35
C PHE A 22 -4.12 -10.38 9.35
N LEU A 23 -4.87 -11.39 8.92
CA LEU A 23 -5.53 -12.33 9.82
C LEU A 23 -4.60 -13.51 10.06
N SER A 24 -4.14 -13.69 11.29
CA SER A 24 -3.35 -14.86 11.67
C SER A 24 -4.19 -16.13 11.70
N ASP A 25 -3.51 -17.29 11.64
CA ASP A 25 -4.16 -18.59 11.78
C ASP A 25 -4.87 -18.77 13.13
N SER A 26 -4.46 -18.01 14.15
CA SER A 26 -5.11 -17.95 15.46
C SER A 26 -6.35 -17.03 15.51
N GLY A 27 -6.75 -16.45 14.38
CA GLY A 27 -7.93 -15.58 14.28
C GLY A 27 -7.69 -14.14 14.76
N VAL A 28 -6.43 -13.71 14.90
CA VAL A 28 -6.08 -12.36 15.35
C VAL A 28 -5.76 -11.46 14.17
N TRP A 29 -6.34 -10.27 14.15
CA TRP A 29 -6.00 -9.24 13.18
C TRP A 29 -4.78 -8.44 13.62
N CYS A 30 -3.73 -8.44 12.80
CA CYS A 30 -2.47 -7.75 13.01
C CYS A 30 -2.29 -6.62 12.00
N LEU A 31 -1.79 -5.47 12.46
CA LEU A 31 -1.41 -4.36 11.57
C LEU A 31 -0.10 -4.71 10.84
N ARG A 32 -0.08 -4.64 9.50
CA ARG A 32 1.12 -4.82 8.66
C ARG A 32 1.91 -3.53 8.50
N MET A 33 2.22 -2.90 9.62
CA MET A 33 3.08 -1.71 9.67
C MET A 33 4.13 -1.92 10.75
N HIS A 34 5.39 -1.66 10.39
CA HIS A 34 6.49 -1.69 11.34
C HIS A 34 6.81 -0.28 11.82
N ASN A 35 7.40 -0.18 13.00
CA ASN A 35 7.95 1.08 13.45
C ASN A 35 9.09 1.50 12.52
N ALA A 36 9.07 2.76 12.08
CA ALA A 36 10.18 3.36 11.35
C ALA A 36 10.75 4.51 12.19
N THR A 37 12.07 4.65 12.21
CA THR A 37 12.66 5.89 12.74
C THR A 37 12.63 6.96 11.65
N ALA A 38 12.55 8.24 12.03
CA ALA A 38 12.51 9.33 11.05
C ALA A 38 13.72 9.36 10.09
N LYS A 39 14.83 8.70 10.46
CA LYS A 39 16.03 8.58 9.60
C LYS A 39 15.89 7.53 8.51
N ASP A 40 15.05 6.51 8.73
CA ASP A 40 14.90 5.38 7.81
C ASP A 40 13.87 5.67 6.70
N GLY A 41 13.03 6.69 6.89
CA GLY A 41 11.91 6.98 6.01
C GLY A 41 10.78 5.96 6.14
N SER A 42 9.76 6.10 5.30
CA SER A 42 8.67 5.12 5.17
C SER A 42 8.89 4.24 3.95
N VAL A 43 8.61 2.94 4.07
CA VAL A 43 8.71 1.99 2.95
C VAL A 43 7.31 1.50 2.59
N LEU A 44 6.93 1.67 1.32
CA LEU A 44 5.72 1.08 0.76
C LEU A 44 6.01 -0.36 0.32
N GLY A 45 5.73 -1.32 1.20
CA GLY A 45 6.05 -2.74 0.99
C GLY A 45 5.14 -3.45 -0.03
N ASN A 46 5.41 -4.74 -0.23
CA ASN A 46 4.68 -5.57 -1.19
C ASN A 46 3.16 -5.60 -0.91
N TYR A 47 2.74 -5.72 0.35
CA TYR A 47 1.31 -5.80 0.70
C TYR A 47 0.56 -4.52 0.37
N GLN A 48 1.17 -3.36 0.54
CA GLN A 48 0.54 -2.10 0.17
C GLN A 48 0.39 -1.93 -1.35
N GLN A 49 1.24 -2.61 -2.14
CA GLN A 49 1.22 -2.56 -3.61
C GLN A 49 0.40 -3.70 -4.27
N GLN A 50 -0.11 -4.67 -3.50
CA GLN A 50 -0.92 -5.76 -4.05
C GLN A 50 -2.23 -5.23 -4.66
N ASN A 51 -2.64 -5.82 -5.78
CA ASN A 51 -3.85 -5.44 -6.54
C ASN A 51 -3.86 -3.96 -6.96
N MET A 52 -2.69 -3.46 -7.34
CA MET A 52 -2.49 -2.12 -7.88
C MET A 52 -1.64 -2.21 -9.16
N HIS A 53 -2.01 -1.45 -10.18
CA HIS A 53 -1.06 -1.06 -11.21
C HIS A 53 -0.17 0.05 -10.65
N ILE A 54 1.14 -0.15 -10.70
CA ILE A 54 2.14 0.85 -10.34
C ILE A 54 2.95 1.19 -11.59
N LEU A 55 2.94 2.46 -11.98
CA LEU A 55 3.74 2.99 -13.07
C LEU A 55 4.89 3.81 -12.50
N TYR A 56 6.11 3.45 -12.89
CA TYR A 56 7.31 4.22 -12.64
C TYR A 56 7.63 5.03 -13.90
N ASP A 57 7.16 6.27 -13.95
CA ASP A 57 7.47 7.21 -15.03
C ASP A 57 8.79 7.92 -14.71
N ILE A 58 9.88 7.35 -15.21
CA ILE A 58 11.24 7.86 -14.96
C ILE A 58 11.48 9.17 -15.72
N GLU A 59 10.84 9.39 -16.87
CA GLU A 59 11.03 10.59 -17.67
C GLU A 59 10.40 11.83 -17.00
N ASN A 60 9.22 11.66 -16.40
CA ASN A 60 8.50 12.74 -15.70
C ASN A 60 8.71 12.73 -14.18
N GLU A 61 9.61 11.90 -13.66
CA GLU A 61 9.90 11.74 -12.23
C GLU A 61 8.64 11.47 -11.38
N MET A 62 7.72 10.65 -11.90
CA MET A 62 6.40 10.43 -11.31
C MET A 62 6.13 8.96 -11.01
N LEU A 63 5.54 8.69 -9.85
CA LEU A 63 4.94 7.40 -9.52
C LEU A 63 3.42 7.54 -9.63
N SER A 64 2.78 6.73 -10.47
CA SER A 64 1.32 6.67 -10.58
C SER A 64 0.81 5.32 -10.11
N PHE A 65 -0.39 5.30 -9.54
CA PHE A 65 -1.02 4.08 -9.04
C PHE A 65 -2.53 4.07 -9.33
N ALA A 66 -3.07 2.88 -9.58
CA ALA A 66 -4.50 2.66 -9.72
C ALA A 66 -4.88 1.25 -9.25
N PRO A 67 -6.08 1.03 -8.68
CA PRO A 67 -6.55 -0.32 -8.36
C PRO A 67 -6.56 -1.24 -9.59
N ALA A 68 -6.20 -2.51 -9.39
CA ALA A 68 -6.16 -3.52 -10.44
C ALA A 68 -6.53 -4.89 -9.89
N ASP A 69 -7.29 -5.68 -10.65
CA ASP A 69 -7.42 -7.10 -10.37
C ASP A 69 -6.30 -7.87 -11.05
N CYS A 70 -5.18 -8.00 -10.34
CA CYS A 70 -3.98 -8.68 -10.85
C CYS A 70 -4.20 -10.17 -11.18
N SER A 71 -5.30 -10.78 -10.73
CA SER A 71 -5.61 -12.17 -11.06
C SER A 71 -6.18 -12.35 -12.47
N THR A 72 -6.56 -11.25 -13.12
CA THR A 72 -7.23 -11.23 -14.44
C THR A 72 -6.37 -10.61 -15.56
N LEU A 73 -5.11 -10.28 -15.24
CA LEU A 73 -4.15 -9.72 -16.20
C LEU A 73 -3.55 -10.77 -17.13
#